data_AF-A0A502L4H7-F1
#
_entry.id   AF-A0A502L4H7-F1
#
_cell.length_a   1.000
_cell.length_b   1.000
_cell.length_c   1.000
_cell.angle_alpha   90.00
_cell.angle_beta   90.00
_cell.angle_gamma   90.00
#
_symmetry.space_group_name_H-M   'P 1'
#
loop_
_entity.id
_entity.type
_entity.pdbx_description
1 polymer ?
#
loop_
_entity_poly.entity_id
_entity_poly.type
_entity_poly.pdbx_seq_one_letter_code
_entity_poly.pdbx_strand_id
1 'polypeptide(L)'
;MANAEITLTAHTINETYVKALEERVDCLESRNVFQDDVIEQLSQELAVHQSEIAELKEQIQLVANRLKDARQLSSDKDQIEPPPPHY
;
A
#
# COMPACT_ATOMS: atom_id res chain seq x y z
N MET A 1 64.41 7.93 11.20
CA MET A 1 63.51 9.03 10.75
C MET A 1 62.52 8.51 9.72
N ALA A 2 62.94 7.85 8.63
CA ALA A 2 62.04 7.26 7.61
C ALA A 2 60.93 6.33 8.15
N ASN A 3 61.22 5.41 9.08
CA ASN A 3 60.18 4.49 9.60
C ASN A 3 59.08 5.18 10.42
N ALA A 4 59.39 6.29 11.09
CA ALA A 4 58.42 7.06 11.85
C ALA A 4 57.46 7.82 10.92
N GLU A 5 57.99 8.38 9.82
CA GLU A 5 57.20 9.07 8.80
C GLU A 5 56.26 8.11 8.04
N ILE A 6 56.74 6.91 7.70
CA ILE A 6 55.90 5.87 7.07
C ILE A 6 54.74 5.47 7.99
N THR A 7 55.01 5.28 9.29
CA THR A 7 53.99 4.89 10.26
C THR A 7 52.95 5.98 10.46
N LEU A 8 53.38 7.25 10.56
CA LEU A 8 52.48 8.40 10.66
C LEU A 8 51.60 8.53 9.41
N THR A 9 52.18 8.34 8.22
CA THR A 9 51.45 8.42 6.95
C THR A 9 50.39 7.32 6.84
N ALA A 10 50.72 6.09 7.23
CA ALA A 10 49.77 4.98 7.26
C ALA A 10 48.62 5.23 8.26
N HIS A 11 48.90 5.83 9.42
CA HIS A 11 47.88 6.20 10.39
C HIS A 11 46.92 7.24 9.82
N THR A 12 47.44 8.31 9.21
CA THR A 12 46.60 9.36 8.60
C THR A 12 45.74 8.84 7.45
N ILE A 13 46.25 7.91 6.63
CA ILE A 13 45.45 7.26 5.57
C ILE A 13 44.30 6.46 6.18
N ASN A 14 44.58 5.69 7.26
CA ASN A 14 43.55 4.93 7.94
C ASN A 14 42.49 5.83 8.57
N GLU A 15 42.89 6.92 9.24
CA GLU A 15 41.95 7.91 9.79
C GLU A 15 41.07 8.53 8.69
N THR A 16 41.66 8.85 7.53
CA THR A 16 40.93 9.40 6.39
C THR A 16 39.91 8.39 5.84
N TYR A 17 40.29 7.12 5.77
CA TYR A 17 39.40 6.05 5.31
C TYR A 17 38.26 5.80 6.29
N VAL A 18 38.55 5.77 7.60
CA VAL A 18 37.52 5.63 8.65
C VAL A 18 36.54 6.78 8.57
N LYS A 19 37.03 8.03 8.45
CA LYS A 19 36.16 9.20 8.31
C LYS A 19 35.26 9.13 7.07
N ALA A 20 35.79 8.69 5.93
CA ALA A 20 35.00 8.52 4.71
C ALA A 20 33.92 7.42 4.85
N LEU A 21 34.19 6.38 5.65
CA LEU A 21 33.20 5.36 5.98
C LEU A 21 32.12 5.91 6.93
N GLU A 22 32.50 6.66 7.96
CA GLU A 22 31.56 7.31 8.88
C GLU A 22 30.60 8.25 8.13
N GLU A 23 31.12 9.12 7.27
CA GLU A 23 30.29 10.02 6.45
C GLU A 23 29.30 9.25 5.55
N ARG A 24 29.72 8.08 5.03
CA ARG A 24 28.86 7.24 4.22
C ARG A 24 27.81 6.51 5.07
N VAL A 25 28.14 6.11 6.28
CA VAL A 25 27.19 5.50 7.24
C VAL A 25 26.15 6.54 7.65
N ASP A 26 26.55 7.75 8.03
CA ASP A 26 25.64 8.84 8.42
C ASP A 26 24.65 9.17 7.28
N CYS A 27 25.15 9.19 6.04
CA CYS A 27 24.32 9.38 4.85
C CYS A 27 23.30 8.24 4.67
N LEU A 28 23.72 7.00 4.89
CA LEU A 28 22.84 5.83 4.80
C LEU A 28 21.79 5.82 5.90
N GLU A 29 22.16 6.17 7.14
CA GLU A 29 21.23 6.26 8.28
C GLU A 29 20.17 7.33 8.04
N SER A 30 20.59 8.53 7.59
CA SER A 30 19.66 9.61 7.23
C SER A 30 18.67 9.18 6.14
N ARG A 31 19.16 8.46 5.13
CA ARG A 31 18.31 7.93 4.05
C ARG A 31 17.38 6.83 4.55
N ASN A 32 17.82 6.01 5.51
CA ASN A 32 17.03 4.92 6.04
C ASN A 32 15.85 5.45 6.86
N VAL A 33 16.08 6.43 7.74
CA VAL A 33 15.01 7.12 8.49
C VAL A 33 13.96 7.71 7.54
N PHE A 34 14.39 8.41 6.48
CA PHE A 34 13.46 8.95 5.49
C PHE A 34 12.67 7.85 4.76
N GLN A 35 13.29 6.69 4.50
CA GLN A 35 12.59 5.56 3.89
C GLN A 35 11.55 4.97 4.82
N ASP A 36 11.85 4.87 6.12
CA ASP A 36 10.90 4.37 7.12
C ASP A 36 9.67 5.28 7.20
N ASP A 37 9.86 6.61 7.24
CA ASP A 37 8.76 7.59 7.22
C ASP A 37 7.88 7.43 5.96
N VAL A 38 8.51 7.25 4.80
CA VAL A 38 7.79 7.05 3.52
C VAL A 38 7.02 5.73 3.52
N ILE A 39 7.59 4.65 4.07
CA ILE A 39 6.93 3.35 4.16
C ILE A 39 5.70 3.45 5.07
N GLU A 40 5.81 4.12 6.21
CA GLU A 40 4.68 4.33 7.12
C GLU A 40 3.56 5.11 6.44
N GLN A 41 3.90 6.20 5.75
CA GLN A 41 2.92 6.98 4.99
C GLN A 41 2.22 6.13 3.91
N LEU A 42 2.98 5.36 3.12
CA LEU A 42 2.42 4.49 2.09
C LEU A 42 1.51 3.40 2.68
N SER A 43 1.90 2.83 3.82
CA SER A 43 1.09 1.82 4.52
C SER A 43 -0.25 2.41 4.98
N GLN A 44 -0.23 3.64 5.49
CA GLN A 44 -1.45 4.31 5.94
C GLN A 44 -2.39 4.61 4.76
N GLU A 45 -1.88 5.16 3.67
CA GLU A 45 -2.67 5.42 2.46
C GLU A 45 -3.24 4.13 1.86
N LEU A 46 -2.46 3.05 1.84
CA LEU A 46 -2.92 1.74 1.38
C LEU A 46 -4.08 1.21 2.24
N ALA A 47 -4.01 1.37 3.56
CA ALA A 47 -5.07 0.96 4.46
C ALA A 47 -6.37 1.75 4.21
N VAL A 48 -6.27 3.06 3.97
CA VAL A 48 -7.41 3.91 3.61
C VAL A 48 -8.05 3.43 2.31
N HIS A 49 -7.25 3.27 1.24
CA HIS A 49 -7.77 2.78 -0.04
C HIS A 49 -8.37 1.38 0.05
N GLN A 50 -7.82 0.51 0.89
CA GLN A 50 -8.38 -0.83 1.09
C GLN A 50 -9.77 -0.79 1.74
N SER A 51 -10.00 0.16 2.66
CA SER A 51 -11.32 0.42 3.24
C SER A 51 -12.30 0.94 2.19
N GLU A 52 -11.91 1.97 1.43
CA GLU A 52 -12.74 2.57 0.38
C GLU A 52 -13.15 1.53 -0.67
N ILE A 53 -12.22 0.67 -1.10
CA ILE A 53 -12.49 -0.41 -2.05
C ILE A 53 -13.47 -1.43 -1.44
N ALA A 54 -13.36 -1.74 -0.15
CA ALA A 54 -14.29 -2.67 0.51
C ALA A 54 -15.71 -2.10 0.53
N GLU A 55 -15.87 -0.83 0.89
CA GLU A 55 -17.15 -0.13 0.88
C GLU A 55 -17.76 -0.07 -0.53
N LEU A 56 -16.96 0.26 -1.55
CA LEU A 56 -17.42 0.28 -2.94
C LEU A 56 -17.87 -1.10 -3.41
N LYS A 57 -17.15 -2.16 -3.03
CA LYS A 57 -17.55 -3.55 -3.35
C LYS A 57 -18.89 -3.91 -2.72
N GLU A 58 -19.13 -3.51 -1.46
CA GLU A 58 -20.40 -3.74 -0.79
C GLU A 58 -21.54 -3.00 -1.49
N GLN A 59 -21.35 -1.72 -1.83
CA GLN A 59 -22.34 -0.92 -2.54
C GLN A 59 -22.68 -1.54 -3.91
N ILE A 60 -21.68 -1.99 -4.67
CA ILE A 60 -21.89 -2.67 -5.95
C ILE A 60 -22.70 -3.96 -5.75
N GLN A 61 -22.38 -4.75 -4.71
CA GLN A 61 -23.11 -5.98 -4.43
C GLN A 61 -24.58 -5.69 -4.08
N LEU A 62 -24.86 -4.65 -3.30
CA LEU A 62 -26.22 -4.24 -2.97
C LEU A 62 -27.01 -3.81 -4.22
N VAL A 63 -26.38 -3.04 -5.12
CA VAL A 63 -26.99 -2.65 -6.40
C VAL A 63 -27.27 -3.88 -7.26
N ALA A 64 -26.32 -4.80 -7.37
CA ALA A 64 -26.48 -6.04 -8.13
C ALA A 64 -27.63 -6.91 -7.58
N ASN A 65 -27.76 -7.00 -6.25
CA ASN A 65 -28.86 -7.73 -5.61
C ASN A 65 -30.21 -7.07 -5.91
N ARG A 66 -30.34 -5.75 -5.72
CA ARG A 66 -31.58 -5.01 -6.05
C ARG A 66 -32.00 -5.18 -7.52
N LEU A 67 -31.04 -5.20 -8.44
CA LEU A 67 -31.33 -5.43 -9.86
C LEU A 67 -31.84 -6.85 -10.15
N LYS A 68 -31.33 -7.86 -9.43
CA LYS A 68 -31.84 -9.24 -9.53
C LYS A 68 -33.26 -9.34 -8.97
N ASP A 69 -33.51 -8.75 -7.81
CA ASP A 69 -34.83 -8.76 -7.17
C ASP A 69 -35.87 -8.06 -8.05
N ALA A 70 -35.52 -6.91 -8.64
CA ALA A 70 -36.39 -6.20 -9.57
C ALA A 70 -36.72 -7.03 -10.83
N ARG A 71 -35.75 -7.79 -11.36
CA ARG A 71 -35.98 -8.70 -12.49
C ARG A 71 -36.90 -9.87 -12.12
N GLN A 72 -36.76 -10.44 -10.93
CA GLN A 72 -37.66 -11.50 -10.44
C GLN A 72 -39.09 -10.99 -10.29
N LEU A 73 -39.28 -9.81 -9.69
CA LEU A 73 -40.60 -9.17 -9.55
C LEU A 73 -41.28 -8.87 -10.90
N SER A 74 -40.52 -8.56 -11.96
CA SER A 74 -41.09 -8.42 -13.30
C SER A 74 -41.50 -9.76 -13.92
N SER A 75 -40.73 -10.83 -13.70
CA SER A 75 -41.05 -12.16 -14.25
C SER A 75 -42.27 -12.81 -13.58
N ASP A 76 -42.51 -12.57 -12.29
CA ASP A 76 -43.70 -13.06 -11.58
C ASP A 76 -45.00 -12.35 -12.02
N LYS A 77 -44.91 -11.12 -12.53
CA LYS A 77 -46.07 -10.38 -13.07
C LYS A 77 -46.51 -10.86 -14.45
N ASP A 78 -45.66 -11.58 -15.18
CA ASP A 78 -45.96 -12.13 -16.50
C ASP A 78 -46.66 -13.51 -16.43
N GLN A 79 -46.83 -14.08 -15.22
CA GLN A 79 -47.71 -15.22 -14.98
C GLN A 79 -49.17 -14.73 -14.98
N ILE A 80 -49.72 -14.52 -16.17
CA ILE A 80 -51.14 -14.21 -16.38
C ILE A 80 -51.96 -15.41 -15.85
N GLU A 81 -52.56 -15.26 -14.68
CA GLU A 81 -53.56 -16.21 -14.20
C GLU A 81 -54.74 -16.22 -15.20
N PRO A 82 -55.14 -17.38 -15.75
CA PRO A 82 -56.23 -17.46 -16.70
C PRO A 82 -57.52 -16.95 -16.04
N PRO A 83 -58.35 -16.15 -16.75
CA PRO A 83 -59.53 -15.54 -16.17
C PRO A 83 -60.48 -16.62 -15.61
N PRO A 84 -61.14 -16.36 -14.47
CA PRO A 84 -61.91 -17.37 -13.76
C PRO A 84 -63.10 -17.87 -14.61
N PRO A 85 -63.42 -19.18 -14.54
CA PRO A 85 -64.56 -19.73 -15.26
C PRO A 85 -65.86 -19.16 -14.67
N HIS A 86 -66.60 -18.41 -15.49
CA HIS A 86 -67.95 -17.97 -15.17
C HIS A 86 -68.92 -19.14 -15.39
N TYR A 87 -69.42 -19.73 -14.29
CA TYR A 87 -70.52 -20.71 -14.27
C TYR A 87 -71.89 -20.03 -14.26
#